data_AF-A0A3L6D7C0-F1
#
_entry.id   AF-A0A3L6D7C0-F1
#
_cell.length_a   1.000
_cell.length_b   1.000
_cell.length_c   1.000
_cell.angle_alpha   90.00
_cell.angle_beta   90.00
_cell.angle_gamma   90.00
#
_symmetry.space_group_name_H-M   'P 1'
#
loop_
_entity.id
_entity.type
_entity.pdbx_description
1 polymer ?
#
loop_
_entity_poly.entity_id
_entity_poly.type
_entity_poly.pdbx_seq_one_letter_code
_entity_poly.pdbx_strand_id
1 'polypeptide(L)'
;MEKVLSVNILSSDYFKELFKYKTYHEAVDEIYNQVDHVEPWMTGNCRGPSSAFCLLYKLFTMKLTVKQMHDMLKHQDSPYIGAVSEPLSSWFSIQ
;
A
#
# COMPACT_ATOMS: atom_id res chain seq x y z
N MET A 1 -12.88 -0.25 2.24
CA MET A 1 -12.24 -1.53 1.83
C MET A 1 -13.20 -2.68 2.15
N GLU A 2 -13.37 -3.63 1.25
CA GLU A 2 -14.29 -4.76 1.43
C GLU A 2 -13.84 -5.66 2.59
N LYS A 3 -14.78 -6.16 3.40
CA LYS A 3 -14.49 -6.93 4.61
C LYS A 3 -13.67 -8.20 4.34
N VAL A 4 -13.97 -8.90 3.24
CA VAL A 4 -13.25 -10.14 2.86
C VAL A 4 -11.80 -9.84 2.52
N LEU A 5 -11.55 -8.77 1.77
CA LEU A 5 -10.20 -8.36 1.39
C LEU A 5 -9.37 -7.97 2.63
N SER A 6 -9.94 -7.20 3.56
CA SER A 6 -9.25 -6.84 4.80
C SER A 6 -8.86 -8.07 5.63
N VAL A 7 -9.75 -9.06 5.74
CA VAL A 7 -9.45 -10.31 6.46
C VAL A 7 -8.31 -11.08 5.77
N ASN A 8 -8.30 -11.10 4.44
CA ASN A 8 -7.27 -11.78 3.67
C ASN A 8 -5.92 -11.06 3.73
N ILE A 9 -5.91 -9.72 3.75
CA ILE A 9 -4.69 -8.93 3.96
C ILE A 9 -4.10 -9.23 5.33
N LEU A 10 -4.90 -9.18 6.40
CA LEU A 10 -4.42 -9.40 7.77
C LEU A 10 -3.91 -10.84 8.00
N SER A 11 -4.43 -11.82 7.26
CA SER A 11 -3.97 -13.21 7.35
C SER A 11 -2.76 -13.51 6.47
N SER A 12 -2.48 -12.69 5.46
CA SER A 12 -1.39 -12.86 4.49
C SER A 12 -0.01 -12.80 5.15
N ASP A 13 0.85 -13.73 4.80
CA ASP A 13 2.24 -13.76 5.28
C ASP A 13 3.03 -12.57 4.75
N TYR A 14 2.78 -12.16 3.50
CA TYR A 14 3.39 -10.95 2.92
C TYR A 14 3.08 -9.72 3.79
N PHE A 15 1.82 -9.52 4.18
CA PHE A 15 1.45 -8.38 5.03
C PHE A 15 2.15 -8.42 6.40
N LYS A 16 2.29 -9.60 7.02
CA LYS A 16 3.02 -9.76 8.28
C LYS A 16 4.50 -9.39 8.12
N GLU A 17 5.11 -9.77 6.99
CA GLU A 17 6.49 -9.39 6.71
C GLU A 17 6.67 -7.89 6.53
N LEU A 18 5.67 -7.16 6.03
CA LEU A 18 5.76 -5.69 5.90
C LEU A 18 5.97 -4.97 7.24
N PHE A 19 5.76 -5.61 8.39
CA PHE A 19 6.10 -5.04 9.70
C PHE A 19 7.61 -4.95 9.96
N LYS A 20 8.45 -5.62 9.16
CA LYS A 20 9.91 -5.45 9.18
C LYS A 20 10.32 -4.05 8.71
N TYR A 21 9.56 -3.47 7.77
CA TYR A 21 9.75 -2.12 7.26
C TYR A 21 9.15 -1.10 8.23
N LYS A 22 10.01 -0.25 8.79
CA LYS A 22 9.65 0.70 9.85
C LYS A 22 9.68 2.15 9.37
N THR A 23 10.44 2.41 8.32
CA THR A 23 10.63 3.75 7.78
C THR A 23 9.78 3.96 6.53
N TYR A 24 9.51 5.23 6.25
CA TYR A 24 8.85 5.66 5.03
C TYR A 24 9.58 5.19 3.77
N HIS A 25 10.91 5.34 3.74
CA HIS A 25 11.72 4.99 2.58
C HIS A 25 11.66 3.49 2.27
N GLU A 26 11.77 2.63 3.30
CA GLU A 26 11.63 1.18 3.11
C GLU A 26 10.27 0.78 2.53
N ALA A 27 9.20 1.46 2.95
CA ALA A 27 7.87 1.20 2.39
C ALA A 27 7.76 1.66 0.92
N VAL A 28 8.35 2.80 0.57
CA VAL A 28 8.41 3.29 -0.82
C VAL A 28 9.23 2.35 -1.70
N ASP A 29 10.38 1.90 -1.22
CA ASP A 29 11.25 0.96 -1.93
C ASP A 29 10.53 -0.38 -2.14
N GLU A 30 9.78 -0.87 -1.14
CA GLU A 30 8.99 -2.08 -1.30
C GLU A 30 7.87 -1.91 -2.35
N ILE A 31 7.22 -0.74 -2.41
CA ILE A 31 6.24 -0.45 -3.47
C ILE A 31 6.92 -0.46 -4.85
N TYR A 32 8.08 0.16 -4.97
CA TYR A 32 8.85 0.16 -6.21
C TYR A 32 9.23 -1.26 -6.66
N ASN A 33 9.62 -2.12 -5.73
CA ASN A 33 10.13 -3.45 -6.03
C ASN A 33 9.04 -4.51 -6.26
N GLN A 34 7.91 -4.43 -5.52
CA GLN A 34 6.92 -5.50 -5.47
C GLN A 34 5.58 -5.18 -6.14
N VAL A 35 5.33 -3.92 -6.52
CA VAL A 35 4.06 -3.51 -7.13
C VAL A 35 4.23 -3.28 -8.63
N ASP A 36 3.56 -4.11 -9.41
CA ASP A 36 3.48 -4.09 -10.87
C ASP A 36 2.04 -3.92 -11.39
N HIS A 37 1.04 -3.98 -10.51
CA HIS A 37 -0.36 -3.69 -10.83
C HIS A 37 -1.11 -3.12 -9.62
N VAL A 38 -2.16 -2.33 -9.85
CA VAL A 38 -2.98 -1.68 -8.80
C VAL A 38 -4.38 -2.30 -8.75
N GLU A 39 -4.44 -3.62 -8.73
CA GLU A 39 -5.70 -4.36 -8.57
C GLU A 39 -5.81 -4.92 -7.15
N PRO A 40 -7.00 -5.02 -6.55
CA PRO A 40 -7.18 -5.53 -5.18
C PRO A 40 -6.83 -7.00 -5.01
N TRP A 41 -6.98 -7.79 -6.07
CA TRP A 41 -6.77 -9.23 -6.07
C TRP A 41 -5.60 -9.59 -7.00
N MET A 42 -4.89 -10.67 -6.70
CA MET A 42 -3.88 -11.21 -7.62
C MET A 42 -4.55 -11.78 -8.87
N THR A 43 -3.95 -11.57 -10.04
CA THR A 43 -4.36 -12.21 -11.28
C THR A 43 -4.21 -13.73 -11.17
N GLY A 44 -5.28 -14.48 -11.46
CA GLY A 44 -5.29 -15.95 -11.41
C GLY A 44 -5.57 -16.60 -10.04
N ASN A 45 -5.61 -15.85 -8.94
CA ASN A 45 -6.08 -16.33 -7.63
C ASN A 45 -7.24 -15.44 -7.14
N CYS A 46 -8.47 -15.95 -7.21
CA CYS A 46 -9.69 -15.14 -7.01
C CYS A 46 -9.87 -14.53 -5.62
N ARG A 47 -9.01 -14.82 -4.63
CA ARG A 47 -9.16 -14.33 -3.24
C ARG A 47 -7.86 -13.92 -2.54
N GLY A 48 -6.69 -14.02 -3.19
CA GLY A 48 -5.43 -13.56 -2.58
C GLY A 48 -5.30 -12.04 -2.66
N PRO A 49 -4.93 -11.34 -1.57
CA PRO A 49 -4.72 -9.89 -1.62
C PRO A 49 -3.49 -9.58 -2.47
N SER A 50 -3.54 -8.51 -3.27
CA SER A 50 -2.37 -8.06 -4.03
C SER A 50 -1.31 -7.40 -3.13
N SER A 51 -0.07 -7.34 -3.64
CA SER A 51 1.03 -6.61 -3.01
C SER A 51 0.67 -5.13 -2.80
N ALA A 52 0.03 -4.51 -3.80
CA ALA A 52 -0.42 -3.13 -3.76
C ALA A 52 -1.39 -2.87 -2.59
N PHE A 53 -2.38 -3.72 -2.39
CA PHE A 53 -3.38 -3.54 -1.33
C PHE A 53 -2.84 -3.92 0.07
N CYS A 54 -1.90 -4.88 0.15
CA CYS A 54 -1.16 -5.13 1.39
C CYS A 54 -0.33 -3.91 1.81
N LEU A 55 0.38 -3.29 0.86
CA LEU A 55 1.18 -2.10 1.09
C LEU A 55 0.31 -0.88 1.41
N LEU A 56 -0.81 -0.68 0.70
CA LEU A 56 -1.80 0.34 1.04
C LEU A 56 -2.27 0.22 2.49
N TYR A 57 -2.65 -1.00 2.91
CA TYR A 57 -3.08 -1.24 4.29
C TYR A 57 -1.95 -0.96 5.29
N LYS A 58 -0.71 -1.37 4.97
CA LYS A 58 0.47 -1.08 5.77
C LYS A 58 0.66 0.44 5.93
N LEU A 59 0.57 1.22 4.86
CA LEU A 59 0.70 2.69 4.92
C LEU A 59 -0.36 3.33 5.83
N PHE A 60 -1.60 2.82 5.83
CA PHE A 60 -2.64 3.25 6.77
C PHE A 60 -2.32 2.94 8.24
N THR A 61 -1.53 1.91 8.52
CA THR A 61 -1.05 1.61 9.88
C THR A 61 0.16 2.46 10.30
N MET A 62 0.82 3.12 9.35
CA MET A 62 1.97 3.99 9.59
C MET A 62 1.53 5.43 9.87
N LYS A 63 2.27 6.12 10.74
CA LYS A 63 2.06 7.56 11.01
C LYS A 63 2.82 8.40 9.99
N LEU A 64 2.30 8.46 8.77
CA LEU A 64 2.87 9.29 7.70
C LEU A 64 2.56 10.76 7.94
N THR A 65 3.52 11.63 7.61
CA THR A 65 3.32 13.07 7.60
C THR A 65 2.64 13.53 6.31
N VAL A 66 1.96 14.68 6.35
CA VAL A 66 1.36 15.31 5.16
C VAL A 66 2.40 15.51 4.05
N LYS A 67 3.63 15.87 4.41
CA LYS A 67 4.73 16.02 3.45
C LYS A 67 5.07 14.68 2.77
N GLN A 68 5.27 13.62 3.54
CA GLN A 68 5.58 12.29 3.00
C GLN A 68 4.49 11.80 2.05
N MET A 69 3.22 12.03 2.37
CA MET A 69 2.12 11.65 1.46
C MET A 69 2.15 12.44 0.15
N HIS A 70 2.37 13.76 0.22
CA HIS A 70 2.52 14.58 -0.99
C HIS A 70 3.74 14.18 -1.82
N ASP A 71 4.85 13.82 -1.16
CA ASP A 71 6.07 13.35 -1.82
C ASP A 71 5.81 12.01 -2.53
N MET A 72 5.04 11.08 -1.94
CA MET A 72 4.65 9.83 -2.61
C MET A 72 3.74 10.05 -3.81
N LEU A 73 2.75 10.95 -3.72
CA LEU A 73 1.83 11.23 -4.83
C LEU A 73 2.55 11.79 -6.06
N LYS A 74 3.65 12.51 -5.85
CA LYS A 74 4.45 13.14 -6.92
C LYS A 74 5.70 12.34 -7.27
N HIS A 75 5.88 11.16 -6.69
CA HIS A 75 7.07 10.35 -6.87
C HIS A 75 7.19 9.90 -8.33
N GLN A 76 8.32 10.19 -8.97
CA GLN A 76 8.53 9.92 -10.39
C GLN A 76 9.14 8.56 -10.68
N ASP A 77 9.72 7.91 -9.66
CA ASP A 77 10.49 6.67 -9.86
C ASP A 77 9.61 5.50 -10.32
N SER A 78 8.33 5.47 -9.92
CA SER A 78 7.37 4.47 -10.38
C SER A 78 5.94 5.01 -10.34
N PRO A 79 5.12 4.75 -11.38
CA PRO A 79 3.71 5.15 -11.40
C PRO A 79 2.91 4.49 -10.27
N TYR A 80 3.37 3.36 -9.74
CA TYR A 80 2.70 2.61 -8.68
C TYR A 80 2.85 3.27 -7.30
N ILE A 81 3.94 4.01 -7.05
CA ILE A 81 4.15 4.72 -5.78
C ILE A 81 3.06 5.78 -5.59
N GLY A 82 2.80 6.57 -6.64
CA GLY A 82 1.71 7.55 -6.63
C GLY A 82 0.34 6.88 -6.57
N ALA A 83 0.11 5.84 -7.37
CA ALA A 83 -1.18 5.17 -7.46
C ALA A 83 -1.60 4.48 -6.15
N VAL A 84 -0.69 3.81 -5.45
CA VAL A 84 -0.97 3.22 -4.12
C VAL A 84 -1.23 4.30 -3.08
N SER A 85 -0.69 5.51 -3.25
CA SER A 85 -0.81 6.60 -2.28
C SER A 85 -2.05 7.47 -2.49
N GLU A 86 -2.69 7.42 -3.66
CA GLU A 86 -3.89 8.20 -3.97
C GLU A 86 -5.03 8.01 -2.95
N PRO A 87 -5.39 6.77 -2.53
CA PRO A 87 -6.43 6.55 -1.52
C PRO A 87 -6.08 7.10 -0.14
N LEU A 88 -4.79 7.31 0.18
CA LEU A 88 -4.37 7.93 1.45
C LEU A 88 -4.73 9.42 1.47
N SER A 89 -4.59 10.09 0.32
CA SER A 89 -4.85 11.52 0.19
C SER A 89 -6.32 11.88 0.41
N SER A 90 -7.23 11.05 -0.12
CA SER A 90 -8.67 11.21 0.10
C SER A 90 -9.04 10.94 1.56
N TRP A 91 -8.45 9.93 2.21
CA TRP A 91 -8.72 9.63 3.62
C TRP A 91 -8.29 10.77 4.57
N PHE A 92 -7.11 11.35 4.36
CA PHE A 92 -6.63 12.48 5.19
C PHE A 92 -7.34 13.79 4.89
N SER A 93 -7.85 14.00 3.69
CA SER A 93 -8.65 15.21 3.36
C SER A 93 -10.02 15.23 4.03
N ILE A 94 -10.46 14.10 4.61
CA ILE A 94 -11.75 13.94 5.30
C ILE A 94 -11.59 14.08 6.83
N GLN A 95 -10.36 14.19 7.34
CA GLN A 95 -10.07 14.48 8.76
C GLN A 95 -9.78 15.96 9.00
#